data_AF-A0A4Z0LP77-F1
#
_entry.id   AF-A0A4Z0LP77-F1
#
_cell.length_a   1.000
_cell.length_b   1.000
_cell.length_c   1.000
_cell.angle_alpha   90.00
_cell.angle_beta   90.00
_cell.angle_gamma   90.00
#
_symmetry.space_group_name_H-M   'P 1'
#
loop_
_entity.id
_entity.type
_entity.pdbx_description
1 polymer ?
#
loop_
_entity_poly.entity_id
_entity_poly.type
_entity_poly.pdbx_seq_one_letter_code
_entity_poly.pdbx_strand_id
1 'polypeptide(L)' 'LEHGRQVLTPECLQQYANELQMLSQQYAEDKTKLGLLKSLWQYATEIV' A
#
# COMPACT_ATOMS: atom_id res chain seq x y z
N LEU A 1 1.86 -18.86 -10.03
CA LEU A 1 1.26 -18.25 -8.81
C LEU A 1 2.28 -18.13 -7.65
N GLU A 2 3.58 -18.12 -7.95
CA GLU A 2 4.65 -18.18 -6.93
C GLU A 2 5.28 -16.80 -6.65
N HIS A 3 5.19 -15.87 -7.61
CA HIS A 3 5.65 -14.48 -7.43
C HIS A 3 4.81 -13.70 -6.42
N GLY A 4 3.49 -13.96 -6.29
CA GLY A 4 2.63 -13.18 -5.40
C GLY A 4 2.90 -13.41 -3.90
N ARG A 5 3.41 -14.59 -3.52
CA ARG A 5 3.70 -14.92 -2.11
C ARG A 5 5.07 -14.44 -1.63
N GLN A 6 6.02 -14.18 -2.53
CA GLN A 6 7.31 -13.57 -2.17
C GLN A 6 7.23 -12.04 -2.06
N VAL A 7 6.22 -11.42 -2.68
CA VAL A 7 6.04 -9.95 -2.67
C VAL A 7 5.29 -9.48 -1.42
N LEU A 8 4.58 -10.37 -0.71
CA LEU A 8 3.90 -10.06 0.54
C LEU A 8 4.68 -10.58 1.76
N THR A 9 6.00 -10.43 1.75
CA THR A 9 6.80 -10.59 2.96
C THR A 9 6.56 -9.42 3.91
N PRO A 10 6.69 -9.60 5.23
CA PRO A 10 6.52 -8.52 6.21
C PRO A 10 7.43 -7.32 5.93
N GLU A 11 8.63 -7.55 5.40
CA GLU A 11 9.55 -6.48 4.96
C GLU A 11 8.99 -5.67 3.77
N CYS A 12 8.34 -6.34 2.81
CA CYS A 12 7.72 -5.68 1.67
C CYS A 12 6.46 -4.90 2.08
N LEU A 13 5.63 -5.45 2.97
CA LEU A 13 4.51 -4.72 3.58
C LEU A 13 4.98 -3.48 4.33
N GLN A 14 6.13 -3.55 4.99
CA GLN A 14 6.69 -2.44 5.75
C GLN A 14 7.26 -1.35 4.84
N GLN A 15 7.94 -1.71 3.75
CA GLN A 15 8.31 -0.77 2.67
C GLN A 15 7.07 -0.13 2.04
N TYR A 16 6.07 -0.94 1.70
CA TYR A 16 4.82 -0.49 1.10
C TYR A 16 4.04 0.48 2.01
N ALA A 17 3.96 0.20 3.30
CA ALA A 17 3.36 1.09 4.29
C ALA A 17 4.11 2.43 4.39
N ASN A 18 5.44 2.41 4.28
CA ASN A 18 6.26 3.62 4.30
C ASN A 18 6.03 4.48 3.04
N GLU A 19 5.98 3.86 1.86
CA GLU A 19 5.67 4.54 0.60
C GLU A 19 4.25 5.11 0.59
N LEU A 20 3.26 4.32 1.01
CA LEU A 20 1.87 4.76 1.19
C LEU A 20 1.78 5.98 2.12
N GLN A 21 2.55 5.98 3.21
CA GLN A 21 2.57 7.10 4.15
C GLN A 21 3.20 8.35 3.53
N MET A 22 4.32 8.23 2.82
CA MET A 22 4.90 9.34 2.06
C MET A 22 3.94 9.89 1.00
N LEU A 23 3.32 9.01 0.21
CA LEU A 23 2.35 9.39 -0.82
C LEU A 23 1.10 10.02 -0.21
N SER A 24 0.64 9.54 0.95
CA SER A 24 -0.49 10.12 1.67
C SER A 24 -0.17 11.52 2.21
N GLN A 25 1.08 11.81 2.58
CA GLN A 25 1.50 13.16 2.97
C GLN A 25 1.61 14.07 1.74
N GLN A 26 2.19 13.57 0.64
CA GLN A 26 2.34 14.33 -0.60
C GLN A 26 0.98 14.65 -1.26
N TYR A 27 0.03 13.74 -1.16
CA TYR A 27 -1.31 13.87 -1.71
C TYR A 27 -2.36 14.17 -0.63
N ALA A 28 -1.98 14.77 0.49
CA ALA A 28 -2.88 15.08 1.60
C ALA A 28 -4.09 15.95 1.19
N GLU A 29 -3.91 16.81 0.18
CA GLU A 29 -4.95 17.70 -0.36
C GLU A 29 -5.80 17.00 -1.45
N ASP A 30 -5.32 15.86 -1.96
CA ASP A 30 -5.83 15.14 -3.12
C ASP A 30 -6.68 13.94 -2.67
N LYS A 31 -7.95 14.23 -2.28
CA LYS A 31 -8.88 13.24 -1.70
C LYS A 31 -9.07 11.99 -2.58
N THR A 32 -9.00 12.13 -3.89
CA THR A 32 -9.10 11.02 -4.85
C THR A 32 -7.90 10.08 -4.72
N LYS A 33 -6.68 10.62 -4.64
CA LYS A 33 -5.47 9.81 -4.48
C LYS A 33 -5.38 9.20 -3.09
N LEU A 34 -5.83 9.90 -2.05
CA LEU A 34 -5.96 9.32 -0.72
C LEU A 34 -6.93 8.13 -0.69
N GLY A 35 -8.05 8.22 -1.41
CA GLY A 35 -8.98 7.11 -1.56
C GLY A 35 -8.33 5.91 -2.24
N LEU A 36 -7.60 6.13 -3.34
CA LEU A 36 -6.84 5.09 -4.03
C LEU A 36 -5.76 4.44 -3.16
N LEU A 37 -4.97 5.25 -2.44
CA LEU A 37 -3.94 4.77 -1.50
C LEU A 37 -4.56 3.89 -0.41
N LYS A 38 -5.72 4.28 0.14
CA LYS A 38 -6.46 3.45 1.10
C LYS A 38 -6.93 2.13 0.48
N SER A 39 -7.53 2.16 -0.71
CA SER A 39 -8.00 0.94 -1.39
C SER A 39 -6.86 -0.02 -1.72
N LEU A 40 -5.73 0.52 -2.15
CA LEU A 40 -4.48 -0.20 -2.39
C LEU A 40 -3.97 -0.90 -1.12
N TRP A 41 -4.00 -0.18 0.01
CA TRP A 41 -3.62 -0.77 1.30
C TRP A 41 -4.58 -1.86 1.77
N GLN A 42 -5.89 -1.62 1.62
CA GLN A 42 -6.92 -2.58 1.98
C GLN A 42 -6.79 -3.88 1.16
N TYR A 43 -6.56 -3.77 -0.14
CA TYR A 43 -6.33 -4.90 -1.03
C TYR A 43 -5.07 -5.69 -0.64
N ALA A 44 -3.97 -5.00 -0.32
CA ALA A 44 -2.74 -5.66 0.11
C ALA A 44 -2.91 -6.40 1.45
N THR A 45 -3.72 -5.88 2.37
CA THR A 45 -4.04 -6.52 3.66
C THR A 45 -5.02 -7.69 3.50
N GLU A 46 -5.93 -7.62 2.54
CA GLU A 46 -6.94 -8.67 2.31
C GLU A 46 -6.35 -9.90 1.58
N ILE A 47 -5.28 -9.72 0.81
CA ILE A 47 -4.60 -10.81 0.10
C ILE A 47 -3.63 -11.60 1.00
N VAL A 48 -3.07 -10.96 2.04
CA VAL A 48 -2.09 -11.59 2.94
C VAL A 48 -2.78 -12.42 4.03
#